data_AF-A0A420P951-F1
#
_entry.id   AF-A0A420P951-F1
#
_cell.length_a   1.000
_cell.length_b   1.000
_cell.length_c   1.000
_cell.angle_alpha   90.00
_cell.angle_beta   90.00
_cell.angle_gamma   90.00
#
_symmetry.space_group_name_H-M   'P 1'
#
loop_
_entity.id
_entity.type
_entity.pdbx_description
1 polymer ?
#
loop_
_entity_poly.entity_id
_entity_poly.type
_entity_poly.pdbx_seq_one_letter_code
_entity_poly.pdbx_strand_id
1 'polypeptide(L)' 'MVRRNYTEDDVAEAIFNTTDRGLSQNEAAQKRGVPQWTISR' A
#
# COMPACT_ATOMS: atom_id res chain seq x y z
N MET A 1 -9.22 18.63 -2.78
CA MET A 1 -8.91 17.19 -2.61
C MET A 1 -7.42 17.01 -2.85
N VAL A 2 -6.65 16.66 -1.81
CA VAL A 2 -5.22 16.36 -1.98
C VAL A 2 -5.13 15.01 -2.70
N ARG A 3 -4.77 15.03 -4.00
CA ARG A 3 -4.27 13.81 -4.66
C ARG A 3 -2.90 13.54 -4.05
N ARG A 4 -2.85 12.70 -3.01
CA ARG A 4 -1.60 12.03 -2.64
C ARG A 4 -1.27 11.11 -3.82
N ASN A 5 -0.35 11.57 -4.67
CA ASN A 5 0.27 10.68 -5.65
C ASN A 5 1.09 9.68 -4.84
N TYR A 6 0.59 8.47 -4.74
CA TYR A 6 1.38 7.35 -4.27
C TYR A 6 2.38 6.99 -5.37
N THR A 7 3.59 6.65 -4.95
CA THR A 7 4.69 6.27 -5.82
C THR A 7 4.80 4.74 -5.89
N GLU A 8 5.59 4.23 -6.82
CA GLU A 8 5.90 2.79 -6.86
C GLU A 8 6.58 2.31 -5.57
N ASP A 9 7.35 3.19 -4.91
CA ASP A 9 7.94 2.91 -3.59
C ASP A 9 6.87 2.68 -2.53
N ASP A 10 5.82 3.52 -2.51
CA ASP A 10 4.69 3.35 -1.59
C ASP A 10 3.95 2.03 -1.83
N VAL A 11 3.84 1.59 -3.09
CA VAL A 11 3.22 0.30 -3.46
C VAL A 11 4.12 -0.87 -3.04
N ALA A 12 5.41 -0.80 -3.32
CA ALA A 12 6.38 -1.83 -2.94
C ALA A 12 6.43 -2.00 -1.42
N GLU A 13 6.44 -0.89 -0.69
CA GLU A 13 6.35 -0.88 0.76
C GLU A 13 5.01 -1.43 1.25
N ALA A 14 3.88 -1.12 0.61
CA ALA A 14 2.60 -1.68 0.99
C ALA A 14 2.57 -3.21 0.80
N ILE A 15 3.10 -3.73 -0.32
CA ILE A 15 3.25 -5.17 -0.56
C ILE A 15 4.17 -5.80 0.49
N PHE A 16 5.31 -5.18 0.78
CA PHE A 16 6.23 -5.64 1.82
C PHE A 16 5.54 -5.69 3.19
N ASN A 17 4.78 -4.66 3.56
CA ASN A 17 4.01 -4.63 4.80
C ASN A 17 2.99 -5.79 4.88
N THR A 18 2.39 -6.22 3.76
CA THR A 18 1.49 -7.39 3.77
C THR A 18 2.19 -8.73 3.91
N THR A 19 3.39 -8.88 3.36
CA THR A 19 4.13 -10.17 3.33
C THR A 19 5.05 -10.34 4.53
N ASP A 20 5.77 -9.29 4.92
CA ASP A 20 6.75 -9.31 6.03
C ASP A 20 6.08 -9.09 7.39
N ARG A 21 5.13 -8.16 7.46
CA ARG A 21 4.50 -7.74 8.73
C ARG A 21 3.15 -8.39 9.00
N GLY A 22 2.66 -9.22 8.08
CA GLY A 22 1.35 -9.86 8.17
C GLY A 22 0.17 -8.88 8.20
N LEU A 23 0.37 -7.64 7.74
CA LEU A 23 -0.71 -6.66 7.66
C LEU A 23 -1.71 -7.06 6.58
N SER A 24 -2.98 -6.73 6.79
CA SER A 24 -3.96 -6.87 5.72
C SER A 24 -3.64 -5.88 4.59
N GLN A 25 -3.99 -6.23 3.35
CA GLN A 25 -3.81 -5.32 2.21
C GLN A 25 -4.47 -3.96 2.44
N ASN A 26 -5.59 -3.91 3.15
CA ASN A 26 -6.28 -2.67 3.48
C ASN A 26 -5.50 -1.80 4.46
N GLU A 27 -4.86 -2.41 5.46
CA GLU A 27 -4.02 -1.68 6.42
C GLU A 27 -2.74 -1.17 5.76
N ALA A 28 -2.10 -2.02 4.95
CA ALA A 28 -0.91 -1.63 4.20
C ALA A 28 -1.21 -0.50 3.20
N ALA A 29 -2.34 -0.59 2.49
CA ALA A 29 -2.85 0.42 1.58
C ALA A 29 -3.07 1.76 2.28
N GLN A 30 -3.82 1.77 3.38
CA GLN A 30 -4.09 2.98 4.15
C GLN A 30 -2.82 3.59 4.75
N LYS A 31 -1.90 2.76 5.25
CA LYS A 31 -0.64 3.21 5.85
C LYS A 31 0.26 3.93 4.85
N ARG A 32 0.28 3.47 3.60
CA ARG A 32 1.06 4.07 2.52
C ARG A 32 0.28 5.06 1.66
N GLY A 33 -1.02 5.17 1.87
CA GLY A 33 -1.89 6.00 1.05
C GLY A 33 -2.01 5.50 -0.40
N VAL A 34 -1.78 4.21 -0.61
CA VAL A 34 -1.92 3.56 -1.93
C VAL A 34 -3.29 2.88 -2.02
N PRO A 35 -3.87 2.72 -3.21
CA PRO A 35 -5.09 1.94 -3.36
C PRO A 35 -4.85 0.46 -3.10
N GLN A 36 -5.75 -0.22 -2.39
CA GLN A 36 -5.61 -1.65 -2.10
C GLN A 36 -5.39 -2.52 -3.36
N TRP A 37 -6.05 -2.16 -4.47
CA TRP A 37 -5.93 -2.90 -5.72
C TRP A 37 -4.52 -2.88 -6.34
N THR A 38 -3.63 -1.97 -5.94
CA THR A 38 -2.24 -1.98 -6.38
C THR A 38 -1.38 -3.03 -5.66
N ILE A 39 -1.86 -3.53 -4.52
CA ILE A 39 -1.18 -4.56 -3.69
C ILE A 39 -1.64 -5.96 -4.11
N SER A 40 -2.86 -6.09 -4.63
CA SER A 40 -3.45 -7.38 -5.02
C SER A 40 -3.14 -7.80 -6.46
N ARG A 41 -2.02 -7.33 -7.02
CA ARG A 41 -1.61 -7.61 -8.39
C ARG A 41 -0.96 -8.98 -8.53
#